data_AF-A0AAU5DRU6-F1
#
_entry.id   AF-A0AAU5DRU6-F1
#
_cell.length_a   1.000
_cell.length_b   1.000
_cell.length_c   1.000
_cell.angle_alpha   90.00
_cell.angle_beta   90.00
_cell.angle_gamma   90.00
#
_symmetry.space_group_name_H-M   'P 1'
#
loop_
_entity.id
_entity.type
_entity.pdbx_description
1 polymer ?
#
loop_
_entity_poly.entity_id
_entity_poly.type
_entity_poly.pdbx_seq_one_letter_code
_entity_poly.pdbx_strand_id
1 'polypeptide(L)'
;MRRLPLAVAAGLLLLTGCGTERVVNTSDSAASPGARASTAPDYAKLAEEARAKHDKRFPDVAARCVDVAPSPSPTATGGTEPENPETSRYRENHAFKQTAPLGPEQQCRGDAHADRITDALRETGGSGPSDEQTVRAVLEKLGYPAEETQVYGSGHALGFSLSVPGAPCVSGGVGPPLSVEAHGAYMEGGCVEPRGGH
;
A
#
# COMPACT_ATOMS: atom_id res chain seq x y z
N MET A 1 45.85 -1.25 45.11
CA MET A 1 46.18 -2.68 45.30
C MET A 1 45.15 -3.49 44.52
N ARG A 2 45.50 -4.04 43.33
CA ARG A 2 45.75 -5.48 43.06
C ARG A 2 44.60 -6.38 43.59
N ARG A 3 43.91 -7.24 42.80
CA ARG A 3 44.35 -8.16 41.73
C ARG A 3 43.19 -8.59 40.80
N LEU A 4 43.51 -8.92 39.55
CA LEU A 4 42.77 -9.86 38.68
C LEU A 4 42.96 -11.32 39.17
N PRO A 5 42.10 -12.26 38.74
CA PRO A 5 42.62 -13.30 37.87
C PRO A 5 41.74 -13.69 36.66
N LEU A 6 42.48 -14.23 35.70
CA LEU A 6 42.16 -14.82 34.41
C LEU A 6 41.48 -16.19 34.55
N ALA A 7 40.56 -16.54 33.65
CA ALA A 7 40.32 -17.94 33.26
C ALA A 7 39.90 -18.01 31.78
N VAL A 8 40.74 -18.72 31.01
CA VAL A 8 40.62 -19.03 29.59
C VAL A 8 39.96 -20.40 29.46
N ALA A 9 39.00 -20.56 28.53
CA ALA A 9 38.67 -21.87 27.97
C ALA A 9 38.28 -21.71 26.49
N ALA A 10 39.08 -22.35 25.65
CA ALA A 10 38.96 -22.41 24.20
C ALA A 10 37.86 -23.38 23.76
N GLY A 11 37.12 -23.03 22.71
CA GLY A 11 36.23 -23.94 21.98
C GLY A 11 36.65 -23.99 20.51
N LEU A 12 37.16 -25.15 20.08
CA LEU A 12 37.53 -25.47 18.69
C LEU A 12 36.29 -25.47 17.77
N LEU A 13 36.37 -24.74 16.66
CA LEU A 13 35.46 -24.87 15.51
C LEU A 13 36.14 -25.74 14.45
N LEU A 14 35.59 -26.92 14.20
CA LEU A 14 36.02 -27.83 13.13
C LEU A 14 35.39 -27.42 11.80
N LEU A 15 36.22 -27.34 10.76
CA LEU A 15 35.85 -27.08 9.37
C LEU A 15 35.23 -28.31 8.70
N THR A 16 34.14 -28.10 7.96
CA THR A 16 33.75 -28.78 6.70
C THR A 16 32.90 -27.74 5.94
N GLY A 17 33.01 -27.42 4.65
CA GLY A 17 33.60 -28.07 3.49
C GLY A 17 32.53 -28.24 2.40
N CYS A 18 32.00 -27.16 1.82
CA CYS A 18 31.06 -27.24 0.67
C CYS A 18 31.81 -27.04 -0.65
N GLY A 19 32.34 -28.14 -1.20
CA GLY A 19 32.75 -28.22 -2.59
C GLY A 19 31.54 -28.51 -3.49
N THR A 20 31.38 -27.76 -4.57
CA THR A 20 30.39 -28.05 -5.62
C THR A 20 30.95 -29.10 -6.58
N GLU A 21 30.40 -30.31 -6.56
CA GLU A 21 30.60 -31.28 -7.64
C GLU A 21 29.50 -31.12 -8.70
N ARG A 22 29.90 -30.76 -9.92
CA ARG A 22 29.06 -30.98 -11.10
C ARG A 22 29.27 -32.42 -11.55
N VAL A 23 28.29 -33.29 -11.28
CA VAL A 23 28.18 -34.58 -11.97
C VAL A 23 27.23 -34.42 -13.13
N VAL A 24 27.79 -34.48 -14.33
CA VAL A 24 27.04 -34.77 -15.55
C VAL A 24 27.04 -36.30 -15.65
N ASN A 25 25.87 -36.94 -15.56
CA ASN A 25 25.67 -38.21 -16.23
C ASN A 25 24.18 -38.51 -16.47
N THR A 26 23.96 -38.98 -17.69
CA THR A 26 22.73 -39.38 -18.36
C THR A 26 21.99 -40.54 -17.69
N SER A 27 20.65 -40.39 -17.71
CA SER A 27 19.61 -41.44 -17.76
C SER A 27 19.54 -42.48 -16.63
N ASP A 28 18.60 -42.29 -15.70
CA ASP A 28 17.58 -43.30 -15.39
C ASP A 28 16.43 -42.69 -14.58
N SER A 29 15.20 -43.11 -14.91
CA SER A 29 13.97 -42.64 -14.27
C SER A 29 13.89 -43.11 -12.83
N ALA A 30 14.00 -42.18 -11.88
CA ALA A 30 13.61 -42.41 -10.48
C ALA A 30 12.90 -41.15 -9.96
N ALA A 31 11.63 -41.33 -9.58
CA ALA A 31 10.76 -40.28 -9.07
C ALA A 31 11.41 -39.53 -7.90
N SER A 32 11.61 -38.21 -8.07
CA SER A 32 12.04 -37.35 -6.97
C SER A 32 10.96 -37.26 -5.90
N PRO A 33 11.30 -37.40 -4.61
CA PRO A 33 10.36 -37.16 -3.52
C PRO A 33 10.06 -35.66 -3.45
N GLY A 34 8.81 -35.32 -3.78
CA GLY A 34 8.08 -34.15 -3.30
C GLY A 34 8.77 -32.80 -3.49
N ALA A 35 8.49 -32.14 -4.62
CA ALA A 35 8.51 -30.69 -4.64
C ALA A 35 7.68 -30.19 -3.44
N ARG A 36 8.33 -29.56 -2.45
CA ARG A 36 7.62 -28.84 -1.40
C ARG A 36 6.78 -27.79 -2.11
N ALA A 37 5.46 -28.01 -2.15
CA ALA A 37 4.52 -27.00 -2.60
C ALA A 37 4.80 -25.76 -1.76
N SER A 38 5.35 -24.72 -2.38
CA SER A 38 5.30 -23.39 -1.79
C SER A 38 3.83 -23.03 -1.75
N THR A 39 3.24 -23.07 -0.55
CA THR A 39 1.86 -22.64 -0.33
C THR A 39 1.83 -21.13 -0.55
N ALA A 40 1.66 -20.72 -1.80
CA ALA A 40 1.38 -19.32 -2.11
C ALA A 40 0.09 -18.92 -1.37
N PRO A 41 0.02 -17.71 -0.79
CA PRO A 41 -1.21 -17.24 -0.17
C PRO A 41 -2.35 -17.26 -1.18
N ASP A 42 -3.55 -17.65 -0.72
CA ASP A 42 -4.76 -17.45 -1.50
C ASP A 42 -5.15 -15.97 -1.43
N TYR A 43 -4.63 -15.18 -2.37
CA TYR A 43 -4.85 -13.75 -2.45
C TYR A 43 -6.33 -13.38 -2.64
N ALA A 44 -7.12 -14.24 -3.30
CA ALA A 44 -8.55 -14.01 -3.48
C ALA A 44 -9.28 -14.10 -2.13
N LYS A 45 -8.95 -15.12 -1.34
CA LYS A 45 -9.49 -15.28 0.02
C LYS A 45 -9.07 -14.12 0.93
N LEU A 46 -7.82 -13.69 0.88
CA LEU A 46 -7.34 -12.55 1.66
C LEU A 46 -8.07 -11.25 1.29
N ALA A 47 -8.34 -11.02 0.00
CA ALA A 47 -9.10 -9.87 -0.47
C ALA A 47 -10.56 -9.91 0.00
N GLU A 48 -11.21 -11.07 -0.04
CA GLU A 48 -12.56 -11.25 0.50
C GLU A 48 -12.63 -11.00 2.00
N GLU A 49 -11.68 -11.54 2.78
CA GLU A 49 -11.61 -11.30 4.22
C GLU A 49 -11.36 -9.82 4.55
N ALA A 50 -10.50 -9.15 3.77
CA ALA A 50 -10.26 -7.72 3.91
C ALA A 50 -11.53 -6.91 3.62
N ARG A 51 -12.27 -7.25 2.55
CA ARG A 51 -13.56 -6.63 2.22
C ARG A 51 -14.61 -6.85 3.31
N ALA A 52 -14.73 -8.06 3.85
CA ALA A 52 -15.68 -8.32 4.93
C ALA A 52 -15.37 -7.53 6.21
N LYS A 53 -14.08 -7.39 6.56
CA LYS A 53 -13.64 -6.54 7.68
C LYS A 53 -13.94 -5.07 7.42
N HIS A 54 -13.67 -4.61 6.20
CA HIS A 54 -14.01 -3.27 5.75
C HIS A 54 -15.50 -2.97 5.91
N ASP A 55 -16.37 -3.85 5.39
CA ASP A 55 -17.82 -3.63 5.37
C ASP A 55 -18.41 -3.60 6.79
N LYS A 56 -17.83 -4.38 7.70
CA LYS A 56 -18.18 -4.31 9.13
C LYS A 56 -17.80 -2.96 9.76
N ARG A 57 -16.68 -2.36 9.34
CA ARG A 57 -16.17 -1.09 9.87
C ARG A 57 -16.90 0.12 9.27
N PHE A 58 -17.22 0.05 7.98
CA PHE A 58 -17.82 1.14 7.20
C PHE A 58 -19.11 0.68 6.52
N PRO A 59 -20.16 0.35 7.29
CA PRO A 59 -21.40 -0.19 6.73
C PRO A 59 -22.09 0.79 5.75
N ASP A 60 -22.01 2.11 6.00
CA ASP A 60 -22.59 3.11 5.08
C ASP A 60 -21.88 3.13 3.72
N VAL A 61 -20.55 2.94 3.71
CA VAL A 61 -19.75 2.88 2.47
C VAL A 61 -20.12 1.63 1.69
N ALA A 62 -20.21 0.48 2.37
CA ALA A 62 -20.62 -0.78 1.75
C ALA A 62 -22.04 -0.68 1.16
N ALA A 63 -22.99 -0.09 1.91
CA ALA A 63 -24.36 0.09 1.45
C ALA A 63 -24.46 0.98 0.20
N ARG A 64 -23.65 2.04 0.10
CA ARG A 64 -23.62 2.93 -1.07
C ARG A 64 -23.12 2.24 -2.35
N CYS A 65 -22.31 1.19 -2.21
CA CYS A 65 -21.65 0.53 -3.34
C CYS A 65 -22.16 -0.90 -3.62
N VAL A 66 -23.24 -1.34 -2.98
CA VAL A 66 -23.74 -2.72 -3.04
C VAL A 66 -24.10 -3.17 -4.46
N ASP A 67 -24.58 -2.26 -5.31
CA ASP A 67 -24.99 -2.56 -6.68
C ASP A 67 -23.84 -2.42 -7.70
N VAL A 68 -22.65 -2.03 -7.25
CA VAL A 68 -21.47 -1.90 -8.11
C VAL A 68 -20.77 -3.25 -8.19
N ALA A 69 -20.73 -3.82 -9.40
CA ALA A 69 -20.16 -5.15 -9.60
C ALA A 69 -18.68 -5.22 -9.14
N PRO A 70 -18.29 -6.22 -8.33
CA PRO A 70 -16.89 -6.49 -8.04
C PRO A 70 -16.20 -6.86 -9.36
N SER A 71 -15.26 -6.02 -9.80
CA SER A 71 -14.44 -6.31 -10.97
C SER A 71 -13.09 -6.87 -10.52
N PRO A 72 -12.53 -7.87 -11.22
CA PRO A 72 -11.12 -8.17 -11.08
C PRO A 72 -10.29 -6.91 -11.39
N SER A 73 -9.08 -6.84 -10.82
CA SER A 73 -8.15 -5.73 -11.02
C SER A 73 -8.08 -5.36 -12.51
N PRO A 74 -8.23 -4.07 -12.86
CA PRO A 74 -8.16 -3.66 -14.26
C PRO A 74 -6.79 -4.06 -14.83
N THR A 75 -6.79 -4.67 -16.02
CA THR A 75 -5.53 -4.88 -16.74
C THR A 75 -5.09 -3.54 -17.33
N ALA A 76 -3.83 -3.15 -17.12
CA ALA A 76 -3.27 -1.96 -17.75
C ALA A 76 -3.44 -2.07 -19.27
N THR A 77 -4.25 -1.21 -19.86
CA THR A 77 -4.46 -1.17 -21.31
C THR A 77 -3.38 -0.26 -21.88
N GLY A 78 -2.37 -0.86 -22.52
CA GLY A 78 -1.35 -0.11 -23.26
C GLY A 78 -1.96 0.55 -24.50
N GLY A 79 -2.13 1.87 -24.46
CA GLY A 79 -2.57 2.64 -25.62
C GLY A 79 -1.54 2.56 -26.75
N THR A 80 -1.99 2.17 -27.95
CA THR A 80 -1.16 2.09 -29.17
C THR A 80 -1.38 3.33 -30.03
N GLU A 81 -1.18 4.52 -29.47
CA GLU A 81 -1.14 5.76 -30.24
C GLU A 81 0.30 6.29 -30.22
N PRO A 82 0.85 6.85 -31.32
CA PRO A 82 2.20 7.36 -31.29
C PRO A 82 2.28 8.56 -30.36
N GLU A 83 2.74 8.32 -29.15
CA GLU A 83 2.88 9.35 -28.13
C GLU A 83 3.99 10.32 -28.52
N ASN A 84 3.74 11.60 -28.25
CA ASN A 84 4.75 12.63 -28.34
C ASN A 84 5.97 12.18 -27.48
N PRO A 85 7.19 12.14 -28.05
CA PRO A 85 8.37 11.62 -27.35
C PRO A 85 8.68 12.37 -26.04
N GLU A 86 8.33 13.66 -25.94
CA GLU A 86 8.47 14.42 -24.70
C GLU A 86 7.47 13.97 -23.62
N THR A 87 6.26 13.59 -24.01
CA THR A 87 5.24 13.03 -23.10
C THR A 87 5.60 11.61 -22.66
N SER A 88 6.23 10.80 -23.54
CA SER A 88 6.77 9.48 -23.18
C SER A 88 7.84 9.61 -22.10
N ARG A 89 8.86 10.45 -22.35
CA ARG A 89 9.95 10.70 -21.40
C ARG A 89 9.45 11.25 -20.07
N TYR A 90 8.49 12.18 -20.10
CA TYR A 90 7.90 12.70 -18.88
C TYR A 90 7.21 11.60 -18.07
N ARG A 91 6.43 10.73 -18.72
CA ARG A 91 5.73 9.63 -18.05
C ARG A 91 6.70 8.58 -17.50
N GLU A 92 7.74 8.26 -18.26
CA GLU A 92 8.82 7.37 -17.80
C GLU A 92 9.49 7.95 -16.56
N ASN A 93 9.85 9.24 -16.57
CA ASN A 93 10.44 9.93 -15.42
C ASN A 93 9.51 10.03 -14.21
N HIS A 94 8.19 9.98 -14.42
CA HIS A 94 7.18 10.04 -13.37
C HIS A 94 6.51 8.68 -13.13
N ALA A 95 7.10 7.58 -13.61
CA ALA A 95 6.54 6.24 -13.44
C ALA A 95 6.39 5.86 -11.97
N PHE A 96 7.24 6.39 -11.09
CA PHE A 96 7.15 6.23 -9.64
C PHE A 96 5.84 6.77 -9.03
N LYS A 97 5.15 7.69 -9.71
CA LYS A 97 3.84 8.22 -9.31
C LYS A 97 2.66 7.43 -9.87
N GLN A 98 2.90 6.39 -10.67
CA GLN A 98 1.82 5.58 -11.20
C GLN A 98 1.20 4.73 -10.08
N THR A 99 -0.12 4.71 -10.07
CA THR A 99 -0.91 3.91 -9.14
C THR A 99 -1.50 2.69 -9.84
N ALA A 100 -1.77 1.64 -9.08
CA ALA A 100 -2.59 0.55 -9.56
C ALA A 100 -3.96 1.07 -10.05
N PRO A 101 -4.51 0.54 -11.15
CA PRO A 101 -5.80 0.99 -11.63
C PRO A 101 -6.92 0.49 -10.70
N LEU A 102 -7.95 1.30 -10.49
CA LEU A 102 -9.12 0.95 -9.68
C LEU A 102 -10.21 0.30 -10.54
N GLY A 103 -10.76 -0.81 -10.07
CA GLY A 103 -12.01 -1.36 -10.61
C GLY A 103 -13.22 -0.52 -10.17
N PRO A 104 -14.39 -0.65 -10.82
CA PRO A 104 -15.57 0.16 -10.50
C PRO A 104 -16.01 0.11 -9.04
N GLU A 105 -16.03 -1.06 -8.41
CA GLU A 105 -16.38 -1.20 -6.98
C GLU A 105 -15.37 -0.47 -6.08
N GLN A 106 -14.07 -0.61 -6.36
CA GLN A 106 -13.02 0.06 -5.61
C GLN A 106 -13.17 1.58 -5.74
N GLN A 107 -13.38 2.08 -6.96
CA GLN A 107 -13.63 3.50 -7.20
C GLN A 107 -14.82 4.00 -6.37
N CYS A 108 -15.97 3.31 -6.41
CA CYS A 108 -17.15 3.69 -5.62
C CYS A 108 -16.84 3.80 -4.13
N ARG A 109 -16.17 2.79 -3.56
CA ARG A 109 -15.82 2.76 -2.14
C ARG A 109 -14.84 3.88 -1.79
N GLY A 110 -13.85 4.10 -2.64
CA GLY A 110 -12.89 5.19 -2.51
C GLY A 110 -13.56 6.56 -2.51
N ASP A 111 -14.43 6.82 -3.49
CA ASP A 111 -15.17 8.08 -3.59
C ASP A 111 -16.09 8.28 -2.38
N ALA A 112 -16.73 7.21 -1.88
CA ALA A 112 -17.54 7.27 -0.68
C ALA A 112 -16.72 7.62 0.57
N HIS A 113 -15.48 7.14 0.69
CA HIS A 113 -14.56 7.57 1.75
C HIS A 113 -14.12 9.02 1.58
N ALA A 114 -13.77 9.42 0.35
CA ALA A 114 -13.35 10.77 0.03
C ALA A 114 -14.44 11.80 0.37
N ASP A 115 -15.70 11.50 0.04
CA ASP A 115 -16.86 12.31 0.40
C ASP A 115 -17.01 12.45 1.92
N ARG A 116 -16.98 11.32 2.66
CA ARG A 116 -17.09 11.30 4.13
C ARG A 116 -16.02 12.17 4.79
N ILE A 117 -14.78 12.08 4.30
CA ILE A 117 -13.66 12.85 4.83
C ILE A 117 -13.80 14.33 4.47
N THR A 118 -14.17 14.62 3.21
CA THR A 118 -14.39 15.99 2.74
C THR A 118 -15.45 16.70 3.56
N ASP A 119 -16.58 16.05 3.82
CA ASP A 119 -17.67 16.62 4.62
C ASP A 119 -17.22 16.92 6.05
N ALA A 120 -16.55 15.97 6.71
CA ALA A 120 -16.05 16.17 8.07
C ALA A 120 -14.98 17.26 8.18
N LEU A 121 -14.09 17.37 7.18
CA LEU A 121 -13.07 18.43 7.14
C LEU A 121 -13.73 19.81 6.94
N ARG A 122 -14.81 19.91 6.16
CA ARG A 122 -15.58 21.15 5.99
C ARG A 122 -16.30 21.58 7.27
N GLU A 123 -16.76 20.63 8.08
CA GLU A 123 -17.42 20.90 9.36
C GLU A 123 -16.50 21.54 10.42
N THR A 124 -15.17 21.48 10.24
CA THR A 124 -14.22 22.09 11.18
C THR A 124 -14.19 23.63 11.14
N GLY A 125 -14.91 24.26 10.22
CA GLY A 125 -15.09 25.72 10.14
C GLY A 125 -14.57 26.33 8.83
N GLY A 126 -14.82 27.63 8.64
CA GLY A 126 -14.62 28.33 7.36
C GLY A 126 -13.21 28.35 6.78
N SER A 127 -12.18 28.00 7.57
CA SER A 127 -10.78 27.89 7.12
C SER A 127 -10.28 26.45 7.03
N GLY A 128 -11.08 25.45 7.43
CA GLY A 128 -10.64 24.07 7.62
C GLY A 128 -9.66 23.90 8.81
N PRO A 129 -9.14 22.68 9.02
CA PRO A 129 -8.13 22.40 10.04
C PRO A 129 -6.83 23.16 9.74
N SER A 130 -6.24 23.77 10.76
CA SER A 130 -4.99 24.54 10.64
C SER A 130 -3.72 23.74 10.95
N ASP A 131 -3.85 22.52 11.48
CA ASP A 131 -2.72 21.73 11.96
C ASP A 131 -2.97 20.22 11.84
N GLU A 132 -1.88 19.44 11.86
CA GLU A 132 -1.90 17.99 11.71
C GLU A 132 -2.69 17.27 12.81
N GLN A 133 -2.70 17.83 14.03
CA GLN A 133 -3.39 17.20 15.16
C GLN A 133 -4.90 17.27 14.97
N THR A 134 -5.41 18.40 14.49
CA THR A 134 -6.83 18.58 14.17
C THR A 134 -7.25 17.67 13.03
N VAL A 135 -6.46 17.55 11.96
CA VAL A 135 -6.77 16.61 10.86
C VAL A 135 -6.80 15.17 11.36
N ARG A 136 -5.81 14.76 12.15
CA ARG A 136 -5.77 13.41 12.73
C ARG A 136 -7.00 13.14 13.60
N ALA A 137 -7.39 14.09 14.45
CA ALA A 137 -8.56 13.95 15.31
C ALA A 137 -9.88 13.81 14.52
N VAL A 138 -10.01 14.53 13.40
CA VAL A 138 -11.17 14.38 12.48
C VAL A 138 -11.20 12.99 11.88
N LEU A 139 -10.07 12.52 11.34
CA LEU A 139 -9.98 11.20 10.71
C LEU A 139 -10.22 10.06 11.71
N GLU A 140 -9.67 10.17 12.93
CA GLU A 140 -9.92 9.22 14.03
C GLU A 140 -11.39 9.18 14.43
N LYS A 141 -12.06 10.35 14.53
CA LYS A 141 -13.50 10.43 14.84
C LYS A 141 -14.36 9.76 13.75
N LEU A 142 -13.93 9.78 12.50
CA LEU A 142 -14.57 9.06 11.39
C LEU A 142 -14.29 7.55 11.40
N GLY A 143 -13.43 7.09 12.30
CA GLY A 143 -13.05 5.69 12.44
C GLY A 143 -11.87 5.30 11.58
N TYR A 144 -11.04 6.23 11.08
CA TYR A 144 -9.75 5.93 10.46
C TYR A 144 -8.65 6.01 11.53
N PRO A 145 -7.98 4.89 11.85
CA PRO A 145 -7.09 4.82 12.98
C PRO A 145 -5.69 5.36 12.61
N ALA A 146 -4.90 5.74 13.61
CA ALA A 146 -3.61 6.37 13.38
C ALA A 146 -2.62 5.48 12.62
N GLU A 147 -2.69 4.16 12.78
CA GLU A 147 -1.82 3.19 12.09
C GLU A 147 -2.07 3.08 10.59
N GLU A 148 -3.26 3.45 10.12
CA GLU A 148 -3.63 3.47 8.70
C GLU A 148 -3.59 4.89 8.12
N THR A 149 -3.25 5.89 8.94
CA THR A 149 -3.34 7.31 8.60
C THR A 149 -2.00 8.01 8.72
N GLN A 150 -1.50 8.55 7.62
CA GLN A 150 -0.38 9.49 7.63
C GLN A 150 -0.91 10.90 7.42
N VAL A 151 -0.64 11.81 8.37
CA VAL A 151 -0.90 13.25 8.24
C VAL A 151 0.45 13.95 8.18
N TYR A 152 0.62 14.91 7.28
CA TYR A 152 1.88 15.59 7.08
C TYR A 152 1.69 17.06 6.67
N GLY A 153 2.54 17.94 7.20
CA GLY A 153 2.78 19.28 6.67
C GLY A 153 3.92 19.29 5.65
N SER A 154 3.73 20.02 4.55
CA SER A 154 4.80 20.38 3.60
C SER A 154 4.74 21.89 3.34
N GLY A 155 5.65 22.63 3.98
CA GLY A 155 5.61 24.10 3.96
C GLY A 155 4.33 24.63 4.60
N HIS A 156 3.50 25.33 3.81
CA HIS A 156 2.20 25.85 4.24
C HIS A 156 1.01 24.95 3.89
N ALA A 157 1.26 23.80 3.25
CA ALA A 157 0.23 22.85 2.86
C ALA A 157 0.14 21.70 3.88
N LEU A 158 -1.06 21.38 4.31
CA LEU A 158 -1.34 20.22 5.16
C LEU A 158 -1.96 19.14 4.29
N GLY A 159 -1.66 17.87 4.54
CA GLY A 159 -2.20 16.76 3.77
C GLY A 159 -2.24 15.46 4.54
N PHE A 160 -2.88 14.47 3.95
CA PHE A 160 -2.96 13.13 4.52
C PHE A 160 -3.01 12.05 3.44
N SER A 161 -2.70 10.83 3.86
CA SER A 161 -2.81 9.61 3.10
C SER A 161 -3.33 8.48 4.00
N LEU A 162 -4.27 7.70 3.49
CA LEU A 162 -4.95 6.61 4.19
C LEU A 162 -4.75 5.28 3.45
N SER A 163 -4.39 4.25 4.22
CA SER A 163 -4.37 2.85 3.78
C SER A 163 -5.57 2.12 4.38
N VAL A 164 -6.73 2.17 3.74
CA VAL A 164 -7.94 1.54 4.26
C VAL A 164 -7.97 0.05 3.86
N PRO A 165 -7.86 -0.91 4.80
CA PRO A 165 -7.86 -2.33 4.44
C PRO A 165 -9.15 -2.72 3.72
N GLY A 166 -9.05 -3.40 2.57
CA GLY A 166 -10.22 -3.82 1.78
C GLY A 166 -10.83 -2.73 0.91
N ALA A 167 -10.23 -1.55 0.84
CA ALA A 167 -10.62 -0.41 0.02
C ALA A 167 -9.39 0.21 -0.69
N PRO A 168 -9.57 1.09 -1.69
CA PRO A 168 -8.45 1.82 -2.29
C PRO A 168 -7.80 2.80 -1.30
N CYS A 169 -6.64 3.33 -1.70
CA CYS A 169 -6.00 4.43 -0.99
C CYS A 169 -6.84 5.70 -1.10
N VAL A 170 -6.80 6.54 -0.07
CA VAL A 170 -7.42 7.87 -0.10
C VAL A 170 -6.41 8.88 0.40
N SER A 171 -6.19 9.95 -0.35
CA SER A 171 -5.29 11.03 0.04
C SER A 171 -5.95 12.39 -0.19
N GLY A 172 -5.41 13.43 0.43
CA GLY A 172 -6.00 14.75 0.32
C GLY A 172 -5.12 15.89 0.80
N GLY A 173 -5.36 17.07 0.23
CA GLY A 173 -4.79 18.35 0.62
C GLY A 173 -5.79 19.13 1.48
N VAL A 174 -5.33 19.55 2.66
CA VAL A 174 -6.09 20.36 3.61
C VAL A 174 -5.67 21.82 3.47
N GLY A 175 -6.60 22.63 3.00
CA GLY A 175 -6.41 24.05 2.70
C GLY A 175 -7.42 24.50 1.63
N PRO A 176 -7.37 25.75 1.17
CA PRO A 176 -8.12 26.18 0.00
C PRO A 176 -7.30 25.99 -1.29
N PRO A 177 -7.75 25.16 -2.27
CA PRO A 177 -8.94 24.31 -2.24
C PRO A 177 -8.72 23.01 -1.45
N LEU A 178 -9.78 22.54 -0.79
CA LEU A 178 -9.79 21.23 -0.12
C LEU A 178 -9.92 20.17 -1.21
N SER A 179 -8.99 19.21 -1.24
CA SER A 179 -9.02 18.07 -2.15
C SER A 179 -8.93 16.78 -1.37
N VAL A 180 -9.77 15.80 -1.72
CA VAL A 180 -9.69 14.42 -1.22
C VAL A 180 -10.04 13.51 -2.39
N GLU A 181 -9.19 12.53 -2.67
CA GLU A 181 -9.34 11.65 -3.82
C GLU A 181 -8.95 10.20 -3.49
N ALA A 182 -9.60 9.27 -4.18
CA ALA A 182 -9.26 7.86 -4.13
C ALA A 182 -8.32 7.49 -5.27
N HIS A 183 -7.36 6.61 -4.98
CA HIS A 183 -6.42 6.09 -5.96
C HIS A 183 -5.97 4.67 -5.58
N GLY A 184 -5.40 3.95 -6.54
CA GLY A 184 -4.74 2.69 -6.22
C GLY A 184 -3.43 2.90 -5.45
N ALA A 185 -2.86 1.83 -4.93
CA ALA A 185 -1.52 1.89 -4.37
C ALA A 185 -0.51 2.34 -5.44
N TYR A 186 0.37 3.28 -5.09
CA TYR A 186 1.58 3.57 -5.83
C TYR A 186 2.42 2.29 -5.94
N MET A 187 2.95 2.04 -7.14
CA MET A 187 3.69 0.81 -7.43
C MET A 187 4.92 0.61 -6.53
N GLU A 188 5.48 1.70 -5.99
CA GLU A 188 6.70 1.69 -5.16
C GLU A 188 6.46 2.11 -3.69
N GLY A 189 5.25 2.55 -3.31
CA GLY A 189 5.03 3.26 -2.04
C GLY A 189 3.78 2.88 -1.26
N GLY A 190 2.95 1.96 -1.78
CA GLY A 190 1.65 1.69 -1.17
C GLY A 190 0.74 2.91 -1.31
N CYS A 191 0.09 3.37 -0.24
CA CYS A 191 -0.81 4.52 -0.34
C CYS A 191 -0.11 5.88 -0.24
N VAL A 192 1.15 5.94 0.20
CA VAL A 192 1.87 7.19 0.37
C VAL A 192 2.57 7.56 -0.94
N GLU A 193 2.34 8.79 -1.43
CA GLU A 193 3.01 9.28 -2.64
C GLU A 193 4.53 9.29 -2.45
N PRO A 194 5.31 8.61 -3.34
CA PRO A 194 6.76 8.64 -3.25
C PRO A 194 7.28 10.05 -3.56
N ARG A 195 8.27 10.51 -2.77
CA ARG A 195 8.82 11.87 -2.86
C ARG A 195 9.78 12.09 -4.05
N GLY A 196 10.18 11.03 -4.75
CA GLY A 196 11.04 11.10 -5.93
C GLY A 196 11.31 9.72 -6.53
N GLY A 197 11.64 9.68 -7.83
CA GLY A 197 12.12 8.49 -8.54
C GLY A 197 13.65 8.38 -8.50
N HIS A 198 14.17 7.17 -8.72
CA HIS A 198 15.60 6.84 -8.70
C HIS A 198 16.36 7.28 -9.96
#